data_AF-A0A970TZK1-F1
#
_entry.id   AF-A0A970TZK1-F1
#
_cell.length_a   1.000
_cell.length_b   1.000
_cell.length_c   1.000
_cell.angle_alpha   90.00
_cell.angle_beta   90.00
_cell.angle_gamma   90.00
#
_symmetry.space_group_name_H-M   'P 1'
#
loop_
_entity.id
_entity.type
_entity.pdbx_description
1 polymer ?
#
loop_
_entity_poly.entity_id
_entity_poly.type
_entity_poly.pdbx_seq_one_letter_code
_entity_poly.pdbx_strand_id
1 'polypeptide(L)'
;LYSAYARGKNAKELAVVLGESALSEVDLLYVKFSDAFEDRFIRQGEDENRTIEESLTIGWDLLGMLPKSELKRVREEFIEQYYPAKA
;
A
#
# COMPACT_ATOMS: atom_id res chain seq x y z
N LEU A 1 5.32 -2.31 3.31
CA LEU A 1 4.34 -3.15 2.57
C LEU A 1 3.48 -3.99 3.51
N TYR A 2 4.02 -5.02 4.16
CA TYR A 2 3.23 -5.92 5.03
C TYR A 2 2.35 -5.20 6.07
N SER A 3 2.91 -4.26 6.82
CA SER A 3 2.15 -3.52 7.85
C SER A 3 0.99 -2.71 7.27
N ALA A 4 1.17 -2.12 6.09
CA ALA A 4 0.13 -1.35 5.41
C ALA A 4 -0.98 -2.26 4.89
N TYR A 5 -0.60 -3.41 4.32
CA TYR A 5 -1.55 -4.40 3.85
C TYR A 5 -2.41 -4.98 4.99
N ALA A 6 -1.78 -5.36 6.11
CA ALA A 6 -2.50 -5.86 7.28
C ALA A 6 -3.49 -4.83 7.85
N ARG A 7 -3.10 -3.55 7.92
CA ARG A 7 -4.01 -2.48 8.36
C ARG A 7 -5.16 -2.29 7.38
N GLY A 8 -4.90 -2.33 6.07
CA GLY A 8 -5.94 -2.24 5.05
C GLY A 8 -6.94 -3.39 5.10
N LYS A 9 -6.48 -4.63 5.29
CA LYS A 9 -7.36 -5.79 5.50
C LYS A 9 -8.25 -5.64 6.73
N ASN A 10 -7.68 -5.24 7.88
CA ASN A 10 -8.46 -5.02 9.09
C ASN A 10 -9.50 -3.90 8.91
N ALA A 11 -9.12 -2.80 8.25
CA ALA A 11 -10.05 -1.70 7.94
C ALA A 11 -11.17 -2.16 6.98
N LYS A 12 -10.85 -3.01 6.00
CA LYS A 12 -11.83 -3.58 5.08
C LYS A 12 -12.82 -4.50 5.79
N GLU A 13 -12.36 -5.36 6.69
CA GLU A 13 -13.21 -6.19 7.54
C GLU A 13 -14.15 -5.34 8.41
N LEU A 14 -13.61 -4.27 9.01
CA LEU A 14 -14.41 -3.33 9.80
C LEU A 14 -15.49 -2.64 8.96
N ALA A 15 -15.15 -2.22 7.74
CA ALA A 15 -16.10 -1.58 6.82
C ALA A 15 -17.22 -2.53 6.37
N VAL A 16 -16.93 -3.83 6.20
CA VAL A 16 -17.96 -4.83 5.87
C VAL A 16 -18.98 -4.96 7.01
N VAL A 17 -18.54 -4.85 8.26
CA VAL A 17 -19.41 -5.01 9.44
C VAL A 17 -20.16 -3.71 9.79
N LEU A 18 -19.47 -2.56 9.75
CA LEU A 18 -19.99 -1.28 10.25
C LEU A 18 -20.39 -0.28 9.15
N GLY A 19 -20.06 -0.58 7.89
CA GLY A 19 -20.21 0.33 6.75
C GLY A 19 -18.98 1.21 6.52
N GLU A 20 -18.74 1.61 5.27
CA GLU A 20 -17.58 2.44 4.88
C GLU A 20 -17.55 3.81 5.57
N SER A 21 -18.71 4.35 5.94
CA SER A 21 -18.82 5.63 6.65
C SER A 21 -18.20 5.62 8.05
N ALA A 22 -17.92 4.44 8.61
CA ALA A 22 -17.26 4.30 9.90
C ALA A 22 -15.72 4.42 9.81
N LEU A 23 -15.15 4.42 8.60
CA LEU A 23 -13.70 4.50 8.41
C LEU A 23 -13.20 5.95 8.42
N SER A 24 -12.01 6.14 8.97
CA SER A 24 -11.27 7.39 8.80
C SER A 24 -10.77 7.54 7.35
N GLU A 25 -10.46 8.77 6.93
CA GLU A 25 -9.87 9.03 5.61
C GLU A 25 -8.57 8.23 5.40
N VAL A 26 -7.75 8.11 6.44
CA VAL A 26 -6.51 7.32 6.40
C VAL A 26 -6.81 5.83 6.25
N ASP A 27 -7.82 5.31 6.95
CA ASP A 27 -8.20 3.89 6.81
C ASP A 27 -8.77 3.59 5.43
N LEU A 28 -9.51 4.52 4.81
CA LEU A 28 -9.92 4.42 3.41
C LEU A 28 -8.72 4.35 2.46
N LEU A 29 -7.65 5.11 2.71
CA LEU A 29 -6.41 4.99 1.94
C LEU A 29 -5.75 3.62 2.13
N TYR A 30 -5.75 3.07 3.35
CA TYR A 30 -5.24 1.72 3.61
C TYR A 30 -6.05 0.63 2.93
N VAL A 31 -7.39 0.76 2.87
CA VAL A 31 -8.25 -0.16 2.12
C VAL A 31 -7.88 -0.12 0.63
N LYS A 32 -7.84 1.07 0.04
CA LYS A 32 -7.43 1.26 -1.37
C LYS A 32 -6.03 0.72 -1.65
N PHE A 33 -5.08 0.96 -0.73
CA PHE A 33 -3.74 0.39 -0.81
C PHE A 33 -3.78 -1.13 -0.82
N SER A 34 -4.60 -1.76 0.04
CA SER A 34 -4.68 -3.22 0.12
C SER A 34 -5.21 -3.84 -1.17
N ASP A 35 -6.22 -3.23 -1.78
CA ASP A 35 -6.78 -3.68 -3.06
C ASP A 35 -5.75 -3.54 -4.19
N ALA A 36 -5.08 -2.37 -4.27
CA ALA A 36 -4.04 -2.14 -5.26
C ALA A 36 -2.83 -3.07 -5.06
N PHE A 37 -2.49 -3.42 -3.82
CA PHE A 37 -1.43 -4.36 -3.50
C PHE A 37 -1.76 -5.77 -4.00
N GLU A 38 -2.98 -6.25 -3.79
CA GLU A 38 -3.43 -7.56 -4.32
C GLU A 38 -3.41 -7.56 -5.86
N ASP A 39 -3.91 -6.49 -6.47
CA ASP A 39 -4.12 -6.40 -7.91
C ASP A 39 -2.83 -6.17 -8.72
N ARG A 40 -1.87 -5.42 -8.15
CA ARG A 40 -0.63 -5.02 -8.86
C ARG A 40 0.62 -5.73 -8.35
N PHE A 41 0.78 -5.85 -7.03
CA PHE A 41 1.99 -6.43 -6.45
C PHE A 41 1.92 -7.96 -6.42
N ILE A 42 0.80 -8.52 -5.95
CA ILE A 42 0.63 -9.97 -5.79
C ILE A 42 0.21 -10.65 -7.08
N ARG A 43 -0.78 -10.09 -7.79
CA ARG A 43 -1.28 -10.68 -9.04
C ARG A 43 -0.31 -10.40 -10.20
N GLN A 44 0.72 -11.23 -10.27
CA GLN A 44 1.65 -11.33 -11.39
C GLN A 44 1.05 -12.27 -12.45
N GLY A 45 1.24 -11.96 -13.73
CA GLY A 45 0.80 -12.80 -14.84
C GLY A 45 1.52 -14.16 -14.88
N GLU A 46 0.91 -15.17 -15.50
CA GLU A 46 1.49 -16.52 -15.57
C GLU A 46 2.87 -16.55 -16.25
N ASP A 47 3.06 -15.74 -17.29
CA ASP A 47 4.32 -15.61 -18.04
C ASP A 47 5.12 -14.35 -17.66
N GLU A 48 4.69 -13.62 -16.62
CA GLU A 48 5.38 -12.41 -16.19
C GLU A 48 6.57 -12.79 -15.31
N ASN A 49 7.77 -12.31 -15.65
CA ASN A 49 8.97 -12.53 -14.86
C ASN A 49 9.56 -11.19 -14.40
N ARG A 50 9.19 -10.77 -13.19
CA ARG A 50 9.66 -9.52 -12.60
C ARG A 50 11.04 -9.68 -11.98
N THR A 51 11.94 -8.74 -12.22
CA THR A 51 13.15 -8.61 -11.43
C THR A 51 12.82 -8.11 -10.02
N ILE A 52 13.81 -8.19 -9.12
CA ILE A 52 13.64 -7.68 -7.76
C ILE A 52 13.47 -6.16 -7.76
N GLU A 53 14.16 -5.45 -8.65
CA GLU A 53 14.07 -3.99 -8.81
C GLU A 53 12.68 -3.55 -9.29
N GLU A 54 12.09 -4.28 -10.24
CA GLU A 54 10.72 -4.03 -10.70
C GLU A 54 9.72 -4.23 -9.56
N SER A 55 9.87 -5.31 -8.79
CA SER A 55 9.03 -5.59 -7.63
C SER A 55 9.16 -4.49 -6.57
N LEU A 56 10.38 -4.04 -6.27
CA LEU A 56 10.63 -2.95 -5.33
C LEU A 56 10.04 -1.63 -5.82
N THR A 57 10.12 -1.36 -7.13
CA THR A 57 9.52 -0.16 -7.76
C THR A 57 8.01 -0.15 -7.59
N ILE A 58 7.33 -1.27 -7.90
CA ILE A 58 5.88 -1.41 -7.67
C ILE A 58 5.55 -1.21 -6.18
N GLY A 59 6.38 -1.75 -5.29
CA GLY A 59 6.24 -1.57 -3.85
C GLY A 59 6.25 -0.10 -3.43
N TRP A 60 7.21 0.68 -3.93
CA TRP A 60 7.31 2.11 -3.63
C TRP A 60 6.18 2.93 -4.26
N ASP A 61 5.76 2.61 -5.49
CA ASP A 61 4.61 3.22 -6.13
C ASP A 61 3.33 3.03 -5.31
N LEU A 62 3.12 1.82 -4.78
CA LEU A 62 1.98 1.53 -3.92
C LEU A 62 2.09 2.25 -2.57
N LEU A 63 3.29 2.30 -1.97
CA LEU A 63 3.50 3.06 -0.73
C LEU A 63 3.25 4.57 -0.93
N GLY A 64 3.42 5.10 -2.14
CA GLY A 64 3.07 6.47 -2.50
C GLY A 64 1.59 6.81 -2.38
N MET A 65 0.70 5.81 -2.30
CA MET A 65 -0.73 6.03 -2.03
C MET A 65 -1.00 6.46 -0.58
N LEU A 66 -0.04 6.25 0.33
CA LEU A 66 -0.15 6.58 1.74
C LEU A 66 0.72 7.80 2.04
N PRO A 67 0.28 8.75 2.89
CA PRO A 67 1.09 9.91 3.22
C PRO A 67 2.39 9.49 3.92
N LYS A 68 3.48 10.25 3.70
CA LYS A 68 4.80 9.97 4.28
C LYS A 68 4.78 9.74 5.80
N SER A 69 3.91 10.43 6.53
CA SER A 69 3.72 10.27 7.98
C SER A 69 3.32 8.86 8.41
N GLU A 70 2.73 8.07 7.50
CA GLU A 70 2.31 6.70 7.76
C GLU A 70 3.43 5.66 7.50
N LEU A 71 4.57 6.06 6.90
CA LEU A 71 5.72 5.19 6.62
C LEU A 71 6.65 5.01 7.83
N LYS A 72 6.07 4.77 9.01
CA LYS A 72 6.76 4.71 10.32
C LYS A 72 7.81 3.60 10.47
N ARG A 73 7.85 2.64 9.53
CA ARG A 73 8.76 1.48 9.54
C ARG A 73 9.87 1.57 8.51
N VAL A 74 9.98 2.68 7.79
CA VAL A 74 10.99 2.90 6.78
C VAL A 74 11.89 4.03 7.25
N ARG A 75 13.22 3.86 7.07
CA ARG A 75 14.18 4.92 7.42
C ARG A 75 13.98 6.12 6.51
N GLU A 76 14.16 7.31 7.06
CA GLU A 76 13.96 8.59 6.36
C GLU A 76 14.81 8.69 5.09
N GLU A 77 16.08 8.26 5.15
CA GLU A 77 17.00 8.17 4.00
C GLU A 77 16.40 7.45 2.78
N PHE A 78 15.62 6.39 3.00
CA PHE A 78 14.99 5.63 1.93
C PHE A 78 13.67 6.25 1.47
N ILE A 79 12.95 6.92 2.36
CA ILE A 79 11.75 7.68 1.99
C ILE A 79 12.16 8.83 1.08
N GLU A 80 13.23 9.57 1.40
CA GLU A 80 13.71 10.66 0.54
C GLU A 80 14.18 10.17 -0.83
N GLN A 81 14.84 9.01 -0.88
CA GLN A 81 15.40 8.47 -2.11
C GLN A 81 14.36 7.82 -3.04
N TYR A 82 13.38 7.11 -2.49
CA TYR A 82 12.51 6.22 -3.28
C TYR A 82 11.03 6.56 -3.21
N TYR A 83 10.58 7.40 -2.27
CA TYR A 83 9.18 7.78 -2.22
C TYR A 83 8.84 8.65 -3.44
N PRO A 84 7.82 8.29 -4.23
CA PRO A 84 7.50 9.02 -5.44
C PRO A 84 7.18 10.48 -5.11
N ALA A 85 7.69 11.42 -5.89
CA ALA A 85 7.48 12.86 -5.71
C ALA A 85 6.00 13.30 -5.95
N LYS A 86 5.05 12.37 -5.99
CA LYS A 86 3.64 12.60 -6.23
C LYS A 86 2.80 12.09 -5.05
N ALA A 87 2.29 13.05 -4.27
CA ALA A 87 0.89 13.21 -3.92
C ALA A 87 0.70 14.65 -3.44
#